data_AF-A0A7S3KVK5-F1
#
_entry.id   AF-A0A7S3KVK5-F1
#
_cell.length_a   1.000
_cell.length_b   1.000
_cell.length_c   1.000
_cell.angle_alpha   90.00
_cell.angle_beta   90.00
_cell.angle_gamma   90.00
#
_symmetry.space_group_name_H-M   'P 1'
#
loop_
_entity.id
_entity.type
_entity.pdbx_description
1 polymer ?
#
loop_
_entity_poly.entity_id
_entity_poly.type
_entity_poly.pdbx_seq_one_letter_code
_entity_poly.pdbx_strand_id
1 'polypeptide(L)'
;PIGDTSVLDDVSLIYINKAKSFFEDATNKGYVKQEGTCFNRLQNIFNNFEQNSGIIGRMVYFSGKDVNDLGRFKECRSSNDTRYIVFSVNGLPMGIYLAMCVPTECTEEYFSQFKPYLASFGNKVLDELNIQQAYFEEELTPERFDFFDSAKRNSEVQTLRAGHYITILIMIFLITSVIVSTIIELIERSKKTAREKAGIPEPEPKPKNCLQKYFTSFYLLENTSKLFFARSKDGDKNLEILNGVRVLSMAWVILGHTYYYAMRTALHNPLV
;
A
#
# COMPACT_ATOMS: atom_id res chain seq x y z
N PRO A 1 10.11 -26.68 -17.57
CA PRO A 1 9.76 -28.10 -17.35
C PRO A 1 9.22 -28.30 -15.92
N ILE A 2 7.90 -28.13 -15.77
CA ILE A 2 7.17 -28.51 -14.56
C ILE A 2 6.79 -29.98 -14.80
N GLY A 3 7.66 -30.89 -14.37
CA GLY A 3 7.72 -32.28 -14.85
C GLY A 3 7.33 -33.34 -13.83
N ASP A 4 6.65 -32.98 -12.74
CA ASP A 4 6.11 -33.97 -11.80
C ASP A 4 4.72 -33.54 -11.35
N THR A 5 3.70 -34.06 -12.04
CA THR A 5 2.27 -33.88 -11.72
C THR A 5 1.78 -34.85 -10.63
N SER A 6 2.69 -35.64 -10.05
CA SER A 6 2.41 -36.62 -8.99
C SER A 6 2.21 -36.00 -7.61
N VAL A 7 2.48 -34.70 -7.44
CA VAL A 7 2.37 -33.95 -6.16
C VAL A 7 1.20 -32.95 -6.19
N LEU A 8 0.13 -33.27 -6.91
CA LEU A 8 -1.19 -32.69 -6.63
C LEU A 8 -1.87 -33.59 -5.59
N ASP A 9 -1.41 -33.45 -4.35
CA ASP A 9 -1.88 -34.19 -3.18
C ASP A 9 -3.40 -34.12 -3.00
N ASP A 10 -3.98 -35.05 -2.22
CA ASP A 10 -5.39 -35.08 -1.78
C ASP A 10 -5.93 -33.70 -1.34
N VAL A 11 -5.05 -32.87 -0.78
CA VAL A 11 -5.32 -31.49 -0.37
C VAL A 11 -5.88 -30.66 -1.54
N SER A 12 -5.31 -30.78 -2.74
CA SER A 12 -5.76 -30.04 -3.92
C SER A 12 -7.16 -30.46 -4.36
N LEU A 13 -7.50 -31.74 -4.24
CA LEU A 13 -8.84 -32.26 -4.54
C LEU A 13 -9.89 -31.67 -3.60
N ILE A 14 -9.56 -31.51 -2.31
CA ILE A 14 -10.43 -30.87 -1.32
C ILE A 14 -10.72 -29.41 -1.70
N TYR A 15 -9.69 -28.65 -2.09
CA TYR A 15 -9.87 -27.26 -2.53
C TYR A 15 -10.74 -27.16 -3.79
N ILE A 16 -10.54 -28.06 -4.76
CA ILE A 16 -11.33 -28.10 -5.99
C ILE A 16 -12.80 -28.41 -5.69
N ASN A 17 -13.06 -29.40 -4.84
CA ASN A 17 -14.43 -29.77 -4.45
C ASN A 17 -15.13 -28.65 -3.68
N LYS A 18 -14.42 -27.94 -2.79
CA LYS A 18 -14.95 -26.76 -2.10
C LYS A 18 -15.24 -25.63 -3.08
N ALA A 19 -14.34 -25.36 -4.02
CA ALA A 19 -14.56 -24.36 -5.06
C ALA A 19 -15.78 -24.70 -5.92
N LYS A 20 -15.91 -25.95 -6.35
CA LYS A 20 -17.06 -26.43 -7.13
C LYS A 20 -18.38 -26.24 -6.35
N SER A 21 -18.41 -26.66 -5.09
CA SER A 21 -19.58 -26.48 -4.21
C SER A 21 -19.96 -25.01 -4.02
N PHE A 22 -18.97 -24.13 -3.88
CA PHE A 22 -19.19 -22.68 -3.79
C PHE A 22 -19.84 -22.12 -5.05
N PHE A 23 -19.33 -22.49 -6.23
CA PHE A 23 -19.91 -22.05 -7.51
C PHE A 23 -21.34 -22.60 -7.70
N GLU A 24 -21.56 -23.88 -7.40
CA GLU A 24 -22.88 -24.50 -7.49
C GLU A 24 -23.89 -23.84 -6.54
N ASP A 25 -23.52 -23.55 -5.29
CA ASP A 25 -24.39 -22.86 -4.33
C ASP A 25 -24.73 -21.43 -4.80
N ALA A 26 -23.74 -20.67 -5.26
CA ALA A 26 -23.95 -19.31 -5.78
C ALA A 26 -24.88 -19.31 -7.00
N THR A 27 -24.71 -20.28 -7.90
CA THR A 27 -25.55 -20.46 -9.08
C THR A 27 -26.97 -20.90 -8.73
N ASN A 28 -27.13 -21.88 -7.83
CA ASN A 28 -28.44 -22.38 -7.41
C ASN A 28 -29.28 -21.29 -6.71
N LYS A 29 -28.62 -20.35 -6.03
CA LYS A 29 -29.27 -19.19 -5.41
C LYS A 29 -29.54 -18.04 -6.40
N GLY A 30 -29.17 -18.19 -7.67
CA GLY A 30 -29.44 -17.21 -8.71
C GLY A 30 -28.53 -15.98 -8.70
N TYR A 31 -27.41 -16.00 -7.96
CA TYR A 31 -26.47 -14.87 -7.93
C TYR A 31 -25.63 -14.76 -9.21
N VAL A 32 -25.42 -15.90 -9.89
CA VAL A 32 -24.54 -15.99 -11.06
C VAL A 32 -25.34 -16.57 -12.21
N LYS A 33 -25.35 -15.87 -13.35
CA LYS A 33 -25.97 -16.41 -14.57
C LYS A 33 -25.13 -17.57 -15.09
N GLN A 34 -25.75 -18.71 -15.40
CA GLN A 34 -25.12 -19.86 -16.07
C GLN A 34 -24.85 -19.58 -17.56
N GLU A 35 -24.45 -18.37 -17.90
CA GLU A 35 -24.28 -17.93 -19.28
C GLU A 35 -23.01 -17.11 -19.39
N GLY A 36 -22.22 -17.40 -20.42
CA GLY A 36 -21.00 -16.67 -20.71
C GLY A 36 -19.77 -17.55 -20.92
N THR A 37 -18.79 -16.98 -21.59
CA THR A 37 -17.55 -17.67 -21.97
C THR A 37 -16.72 -18.05 -20.74
N CYS A 38 -16.65 -17.18 -19.72
CA CYS A 38 -15.91 -17.46 -18.48
C CYS A 38 -16.49 -18.63 -17.67
N PHE A 39 -17.82 -18.65 -17.44
CA PHE A 39 -18.47 -19.74 -16.69
C PHE A 39 -18.24 -21.09 -17.38
N ASN A 40 -18.52 -21.16 -18.69
CA ASN A 40 -18.32 -22.37 -19.47
C ASN A 40 -16.84 -22.81 -19.46
N ARG A 41 -15.91 -21.85 -19.53
CA ARG A 41 -14.47 -22.12 -19.47
C ARG A 41 -14.05 -22.67 -18.12
N LEU A 42 -14.47 -22.04 -17.02
CA LEU A 42 -14.19 -22.50 -15.66
C LEU A 42 -14.81 -23.87 -15.40
N GLN A 43 -16.07 -24.07 -15.78
CA GLN A 43 -16.76 -25.34 -15.64
C GLN A 43 -16.05 -26.46 -16.43
N ASN A 44 -15.63 -26.18 -17.67
CA ASN A 44 -14.85 -27.13 -18.46
C ASN A 44 -13.50 -27.45 -17.81
N ILE A 45 -12.79 -26.45 -17.27
CA ILE A 45 -11.52 -26.63 -16.57
C ILE A 45 -11.72 -27.55 -15.35
N PHE A 46 -12.72 -27.28 -14.50
CA PHE A 46 -12.96 -28.06 -13.29
C PHE A 46 -13.52 -29.46 -13.56
N ASN A 47 -14.39 -29.61 -14.56
CA ASN A 47 -14.97 -30.92 -14.89
C ASN A 47 -13.95 -31.84 -15.59
N ASN A 48 -13.00 -31.28 -16.33
CA ASN A 48 -11.95 -32.03 -17.03
C ASN A 48 -10.59 -31.79 -16.37
N PHE A 49 -10.52 -32.01 -15.05
CA PHE A 49 -9.34 -31.72 -14.23
C PHE A 49 -8.06 -32.34 -14.79
N GLU A 50 -8.09 -33.61 -15.18
CA GLU A 50 -6.89 -34.33 -15.67
C GLU A 50 -6.30 -33.63 -16.91
N GLN A 51 -7.18 -33.24 -17.85
CA GLN A 51 -6.80 -32.54 -19.09
C GLN A 51 -6.37 -31.09 -18.84
N ASN A 52 -6.87 -30.46 -17.77
CA ASN A 52 -6.60 -29.04 -17.45
C ASN A 52 -5.68 -28.85 -16.24
N SER A 53 -5.06 -29.93 -15.75
CA SER A 53 -4.24 -29.95 -14.53
C SER A 53 -3.12 -28.92 -14.57
N GLY A 54 -2.51 -28.70 -15.75
CA GLY A 54 -1.49 -27.65 -15.93
C GLY A 54 -2.04 -26.22 -15.81
N ILE A 55 -3.25 -25.96 -16.32
CA ILE A 55 -3.91 -24.64 -16.19
C ILE A 55 -4.31 -24.42 -14.73
N ILE A 56 -4.93 -25.42 -14.10
CA ILE A 56 -5.36 -25.35 -12.70
C ILE A 56 -4.17 -25.17 -11.78
N GLY A 57 -3.09 -25.92 -12.03
CA GLY A 57 -1.83 -25.78 -11.31
C GLY A 57 -1.29 -24.35 -11.40
N ARG A 58 -1.31 -23.71 -12.58
CA ARG A 58 -0.92 -22.30 -12.73
C ARG A 58 -1.87 -21.35 -12.00
N MET A 59 -3.19 -21.55 -12.15
CA MET A 59 -4.20 -20.74 -11.47
C MET A 59 -3.97 -20.75 -9.95
N VAL A 60 -3.84 -21.94 -9.34
CA VAL A 60 -3.64 -22.10 -7.90
C VAL A 60 -2.23 -21.64 -7.47
N TYR A 61 -1.19 -21.95 -8.25
CA TYR A 61 0.19 -21.62 -7.89
C TYR A 61 0.47 -20.11 -7.95
N PHE A 62 -0.16 -19.38 -8.88
CA PHE A 62 0.03 -17.94 -9.03
C PHE A 62 -1.00 -17.08 -8.29
N SER A 63 -2.09 -17.66 -7.80
CA SER A 63 -3.04 -16.96 -6.92
C SER A 63 -2.47 -16.78 -5.51
N GLY A 64 -3.02 -15.80 -4.79
CA GLY A 64 -2.77 -15.65 -3.36
C GLY A 64 -3.42 -16.76 -2.54
N LYS A 65 -2.74 -17.21 -1.48
CA LYS A 65 -3.18 -18.32 -0.64
C LYS A 65 -3.62 -17.90 0.76
N ASP A 66 -3.07 -16.79 1.24
CA ASP A 66 -3.33 -16.25 2.57
C ASP A 66 -4.01 -14.87 2.50
N VAL A 67 -4.56 -14.41 3.62
CA VAL A 67 -5.14 -13.07 3.73
C VAL A 67 -4.07 -12.03 3.42
N ASN A 68 -4.32 -11.16 2.43
CA ASN A 68 -3.37 -10.19 1.91
C ASN A 68 -2.16 -10.78 1.18
N ASP A 69 -2.24 -12.06 0.79
CA ASP A 69 -1.35 -12.62 -0.22
C ASP A 69 -1.91 -12.31 -1.62
N LEU A 70 -1.11 -11.61 -2.42
CA LEU A 70 -1.43 -11.28 -3.80
C LEU A 70 -0.86 -12.32 -4.77
N GLY A 71 -0.13 -13.33 -4.29
CA GLY A 71 0.45 -14.34 -5.16
C GLY A 71 1.47 -13.76 -6.15
N ARG A 72 1.54 -14.35 -7.35
CA ARG A 72 2.61 -14.13 -8.35
C ARG A 72 2.08 -13.45 -9.60
N PHE A 73 1.91 -12.12 -9.50
CA PHE A 73 1.36 -11.29 -10.57
C PHE A 73 2.09 -11.44 -11.91
N LYS A 74 3.43 -11.29 -11.91
CA LYS A 74 4.23 -11.25 -13.16
C LYS A 74 4.12 -12.59 -13.88
N GLU A 75 4.19 -13.68 -13.14
CA GLU A 75 4.11 -15.03 -13.69
C GLU A 75 2.69 -15.34 -14.19
N CYS A 76 1.63 -14.99 -13.44
CA CYS A 76 0.26 -15.13 -13.94
C CYS A 76 0.03 -14.36 -15.25
N ARG A 77 0.54 -13.13 -15.35
CA ARG A 77 0.37 -12.30 -16.55
C ARG A 77 1.26 -12.71 -17.71
N SER A 78 2.31 -13.49 -17.46
CA SER A 78 3.21 -13.98 -18.50
C SER A 78 2.59 -15.13 -19.31
N SER A 79 1.53 -15.77 -18.79
CA SER A 79 0.81 -16.83 -19.49
C SER A 79 -0.26 -16.23 -20.40
N ASN A 80 -0.34 -16.70 -21.64
CA ASN A 80 -1.29 -16.19 -22.64
C ASN A 80 -2.76 -16.56 -22.36
N ASP A 81 -2.98 -17.56 -21.50
CA ASP A 81 -4.29 -18.14 -21.18
C ASP A 81 -4.85 -17.68 -19.83
N THR A 82 -4.11 -16.85 -19.08
CA THR A 82 -4.56 -16.35 -17.77
C THR A 82 -4.57 -14.82 -17.66
N ARG A 83 -5.47 -14.32 -16.82
CA ARG A 83 -5.57 -12.94 -16.36
C ARG A 83 -5.47 -12.92 -14.84
N TYR A 84 -4.86 -11.87 -14.33
CA TYR A 84 -4.73 -11.64 -12.90
C TYR A 84 -5.81 -10.64 -12.43
N ILE A 85 -6.64 -11.05 -11.48
CA ILE A 85 -7.71 -10.23 -10.92
C ILE A 85 -7.51 -10.11 -9.42
N VAL A 86 -7.63 -8.89 -8.88
CA VAL A 86 -7.62 -8.66 -7.44
C VAL A 86 -9.03 -8.49 -6.95
N PHE A 87 -9.32 -9.21 -5.88
CA PHE A 87 -10.49 -9.09 -5.04
C PHE A 87 -10.11 -8.26 -3.80
N SER A 88 -10.92 -7.27 -3.45
CA SER A 88 -10.76 -6.50 -2.23
C SER A 88 -12.05 -6.34 -1.46
N VAL A 89 -11.96 -6.38 -0.13
CA VAL A 89 -13.06 -6.06 0.79
C VAL A 89 -12.76 -4.74 1.50
N ASN A 90 -13.53 -3.71 1.16
CA ASN A 90 -13.48 -2.40 1.75
C ASN A 90 -14.29 -2.34 3.06
N GLY A 91 -13.97 -1.38 3.94
CA GLY A 91 -14.71 -1.15 5.19
C GLY A 91 -14.25 -1.99 6.39
N LEU A 92 -13.27 -2.88 6.21
CA LEU A 92 -12.62 -3.61 7.31
C LEU A 92 -11.40 -2.80 7.85
N PRO A 93 -11.06 -2.86 9.17
CA PRO A 93 -9.87 -2.20 9.73
C PRO A 93 -8.58 -2.65 9.05
N MET A 94 -8.52 -3.89 8.58
CA MET A 94 -7.47 -4.36 7.69
C MET A 94 -8.20 -4.78 6.43
N GLY A 95 -8.17 -3.93 5.40
CA GLY A 95 -8.74 -4.29 4.11
C GLY A 95 -8.20 -5.66 3.68
N ILE A 96 -9.09 -6.53 3.21
CA ILE A 96 -8.70 -7.87 2.77
C ILE A 96 -8.46 -7.77 1.28
N TYR A 97 -7.28 -8.17 0.85
CA TYR A 97 -6.93 -8.29 -0.56
C TYR A 97 -6.55 -9.74 -0.85
N LEU A 98 -7.12 -10.30 -1.91
CA LEU A 98 -6.73 -11.59 -2.45
C LEU A 98 -6.60 -11.43 -3.95
N ALA A 99 -5.63 -12.09 -4.55
CA ALA A 99 -5.53 -12.11 -5.99
C ALA A 99 -5.74 -13.51 -6.54
N MET A 100 -6.39 -13.57 -7.69
CA MET A 100 -6.67 -14.81 -8.39
C MET A 100 -6.10 -14.75 -9.80
N CYS A 101 -5.39 -15.80 -10.17
CA CYS A 101 -5.01 -16.08 -11.54
C CYS A 101 -6.10 -16.93 -12.18
N VAL A 102 -6.80 -16.38 -13.17
CA VAL A 102 -8.01 -16.95 -13.78
C VAL A 102 -7.88 -16.98 -15.30
N PRO A 103 -8.73 -17.70 -16.06
CA PRO A 103 -8.70 -17.65 -17.53
C PRO A 103 -8.90 -16.23 -18.10
N THR A 104 -8.31 -15.93 -19.26
CA THR A 104 -8.40 -14.59 -19.89
C THR A 104 -9.82 -14.19 -20.30
N GLU A 105 -10.73 -15.14 -20.48
CA GLU A 105 -12.14 -14.88 -20.75
C GLU A 105 -12.88 -14.33 -19.51
N CYS A 106 -12.33 -14.51 -18.32
CA CYS A 106 -12.89 -14.03 -17.08
C CYS A 106 -12.51 -12.57 -16.83
N THR A 107 -13.52 -11.71 -16.70
CA THR A 107 -13.38 -10.26 -16.52
C THR A 107 -13.81 -9.84 -15.12
N GLU A 108 -13.45 -8.61 -14.72
CA GLU A 108 -13.92 -7.97 -13.48
C GLU A 108 -15.45 -7.95 -13.39
N GLU A 109 -16.13 -7.76 -14.54
CA GLU A 109 -17.59 -7.73 -14.64
C GLU A 109 -18.22 -9.08 -14.29
N TYR A 110 -17.59 -10.18 -14.73
CA TYR A 110 -18.06 -11.52 -14.38
C TYR A 110 -18.01 -11.76 -12.87
N PHE A 111 -16.88 -11.46 -12.23
CA PHE A 111 -16.73 -11.64 -10.77
C PHE A 111 -17.59 -10.66 -9.96
N SER A 112 -17.89 -9.48 -10.51
CA SER A 112 -18.78 -8.51 -9.85
C SER A 112 -20.20 -9.04 -9.64
N GLN A 113 -20.62 -10.08 -10.38
CA GLN A 113 -21.91 -10.76 -10.15
C GLN A 113 -21.93 -11.54 -8.83
N PHE A 114 -20.76 -11.94 -8.29
CA PHE A 114 -20.65 -12.67 -7.04
C PHE A 114 -20.73 -11.77 -5.80
N LYS A 115 -20.69 -10.43 -5.94
CA LYS A 115 -20.69 -9.50 -4.81
C LYS A 115 -21.84 -9.75 -3.82
N PRO A 116 -23.10 -9.97 -4.24
CA PRO A 116 -24.19 -10.23 -3.30
C PRO A 116 -24.06 -11.57 -2.55
N TYR A 117 -23.52 -12.58 -3.23
CA TYR A 117 -23.24 -13.87 -2.60
C TYR A 117 -22.13 -13.75 -1.56
N LEU A 118 -21.05 -13.05 -1.89
CA LEU A 118 -19.91 -12.81 -0.99
C LEU A 118 -20.30 -11.98 0.23
N ALA A 119 -21.19 -11.00 0.06
CA ALA A 119 -21.79 -10.26 1.16
C ALA A 119 -22.55 -11.20 2.11
N SER A 120 -23.49 -11.98 1.57
CA SER A 120 -24.28 -12.93 2.35
C SER A 120 -23.42 -13.99 3.06
N PHE A 121 -22.44 -14.57 2.34
CA PHE A 121 -21.50 -15.54 2.89
C PHE A 121 -20.62 -14.93 3.98
N GLY A 122 -20.08 -13.72 3.74
CA GLY A 122 -19.24 -13.01 4.69
C GLY A 122 -19.99 -12.70 5.99
N ASN A 123 -21.22 -12.20 5.91
CA ASN A 123 -22.04 -11.94 7.10
C ASN A 123 -22.32 -13.23 7.89
N LYS A 124 -22.65 -14.33 7.19
CA LYS A 124 -22.84 -15.64 7.84
C LYS A 124 -21.59 -16.12 8.58
N VAL A 125 -20.40 -15.97 8.00
CA VAL A 125 -19.14 -16.35 8.64
C VAL A 125 -18.84 -15.45 9.85
N LEU A 126 -19.09 -14.15 9.74
CA LEU A 126 -18.92 -13.22 10.87
C LEU A 126 -19.83 -13.58 12.05
N ASP A 127 -21.09 -13.94 11.75
CA ASP A 127 -22.07 -14.40 12.73
C ASP A 127 -21.62 -15.72 13.40
N GLU A 128 -21.19 -16.71 12.61
CA GLU A 128 -20.73 -18.02 13.11
C GLU A 128 -19.49 -17.91 14.02
N LEU A 129 -18.57 -17.01 13.70
CA LEU A 129 -17.35 -16.80 14.48
C LEU A 129 -17.59 -15.97 15.75
N ASN A 130 -18.83 -15.47 15.97
CA ASN A 130 -19.16 -14.54 17.03
C ASN A 130 -18.17 -13.35 17.11
N ILE A 131 -17.68 -12.92 15.95
CA ILE A 131 -16.91 -11.68 15.81
C ILE A 131 -17.97 -10.58 15.82
N GLN A 132 -18.60 -10.39 16.97
CA GLN A 132 -19.62 -9.36 17.13
C GLN A 132 -19.04 -8.01 16.71
N GLN A 133 -19.91 -7.22 16.08
CA GLN A 133 -19.91 -5.78 15.76
C GLN A 133 -18.98 -4.82 16.52
N ALA A 134 -18.37 -5.20 17.65
CA ALA A 134 -17.45 -4.37 18.44
C ALA A 134 -16.27 -3.78 17.64
N TYR A 135 -15.90 -4.39 16.51
CA TYR A 135 -14.89 -3.83 15.58
C TYR A 135 -15.46 -3.47 14.20
N PHE A 136 -16.68 -3.89 13.89
CA PHE A 136 -17.31 -3.77 12.57
C PHE A 136 -18.76 -3.34 12.76
N GLU A 137 -18.99 -2.02 12.83
CA GLU A 137 -20.34 -1.47 13.00
C GLU A 137 -21.24 -1.65 11.77
N GLU A 138 -20.70 -2.15 10.65
CA GLU A 138 -21.41 -2.23 9.38
C GLU A 138 -21.37 -3.65 8.78
N GLU A 139 -22.56 -4.12 8.41
CA GLU A 139 -22.80 -5.32 7.61
C GLU A 139 -21.99 -5.29 6.30
N LEU A 140 -21.52 -6.45 5.83
CA LEU A 140 -20.88 -6.53 4.52
C LEU A 140 -21.96 -6.37 3.45
N THR A 141 -21.92 -5.25 2.73
CA THR A 141 -22.79 -5.00 1.57
C THR A 141 -22.06 -5.34 0.26
N PRO A 142 -22.77 -5.59 -0.86
CA PRO A 142 -22.14 -5.89 -2.15
C PRO A 142 -21.14 -4.83 -2.60
N GLU A 143 -21.37 -3.55 -2.26
CA GLU A 143 -20.53 -2.40 -2.63
C GLU A 143 -19.17 -2.41 -1.93
N ARG A 144 -19.03 -3.16 -0.83
CA ARG A 144 -17.75 -3.33 -0.13
C ARG A 144 -16.80 -4.26 -0.87
N PHE A 145 -17.30 -5.10 -1.75
CA PHE A 145 -16.49 -6.02 -2.52
C PHE A 145 -16.14 -5.39 -3.86
N ASP A 146 -14.86 -5.39 -4.20
CA ASP A 146 -14.37 -4.90 -5.49
C ASP A 146 -13.52 -5.95 -6.19
N PHE A 147 -13.67 -6.01 -7.50
CA PHE A 147 -12.85 -6.80 -8.40
C PHE A 147 -12.22 -5.85 -9.40
N PHE A 148 -10.90 -5.92 -9.56
CA PHE A 148 -10.20 -5.07 -10.52
C PHE A 148 -8.99 -5.78 -11.14
N ASP A 149 -8.75 -5.50 -12.41
CA ASP A 149 -7.53 -5.88 -13.12
C ASP A 149 -6.40 -4.97 -12.61
N SER A 150 -5.44 -5.59 -11.95
CA SER A 150 -4.30 -4.85 -11.38
C SER A 150 -3.44 -4.19 -12.45
N ALA A 151 -3.32 -4.77 -13.65
CA ALA A 151 -2.55 -4.15 -14.72
C ALA A 151 -3.23 -2.87 -15.20
N LYS A 152 -4.55 -2.92 -15.40
CA LYS A 152 -5.36 -1.75 -15.76
C LYS A 152 -5.27 -0.68 -14.68
N ARG A 153 -5.53 -1.03 -13.42
CA ARG A 153 -5.51 -0.07 -12.31
C ARG A 153 -4.12 0.53 -12.07
N ASN A 154 -3.07 -0.27 -12.18
CA ASN A 154 -1.70 0.23 -12.06
C ASN A 154 -1.36 1.24 -13.16
N SER A 155 -1.83 1.01 -14.40
CA SER A 155 -1.63 1.97 -15.49
C SER A 155 -2.35 3.30 -15.24
N GLU A 156 -3.52 3.27 -14.60
CA GLU A 156 -4.25 4.48 -14.20
C GLU A 156 -3.56 5.22 -13.06
N VAL A 157 -3.02 4.51 -12.06
CA VAL A 157 -2.32 5.10 -10.91
C VAL A 157 -0.97 5.70 -11.30
N GLN A 158 -0.28 5.14 -12.30
CA GLN A 158 0.98 5.69 -12.81
C GLN A 158 0.81 7.02 -13.54
N THR A 159 -0.43 7.45 -13.82
CA THR A 159 -0.66 8.78 -14.38
C THR A 159 -0.42 9.85 -13.31
N LEU A 160 0.71 10.55 -13.43
CA LEU A 160 1.02 11.70 -12.58
C LEU A 160 -0.05 12.78 -12.78
N ARG A 161 -0.98 12.88 -11.82
CA ARG A 161 -1.94 13.98 -11.75
C ARG A 161 -1.26 15.30 -11.38
N ALA A 162 -1.91 16.43 -11.68
CA ALA A 162 -1.42 17.78 -11.34
C ALA A 162 -0.97 17.92 -9.88
N GLY A 163 -1.69 17.30 -8.94
CA GLY A 163 -1.32 17.30 -7.52
C GLY A 163 0.07 16.72 -7.25
N HIS A 164 0.47 15.64 -7.94
CA HIS A 164 1.79 15.04 -7.77
C HIS A 164 2.90 16.01 -8.21
N TYR A 165 2.73 16.67 -9.35
CA TYR A 165 3.71 17.65 -9.83
C TYR A 165 3.86 18.83 -8.85
N ILE A 166 2.75 19.32 -8.30
CA ILE A 166 2.77 20.38 -7.30
C ILE A 166 3.52 19.92 -6.03
N THR A 167 3.22 18.72 -5.53
CA THR A 167 3.91 18.17 -4.35
C THR A 167 5.40 17.95 -4.61
N ILE A 168 5.77 17.41 -5.77
CA ILE A 168 7.18 17.23 -6.18
C ILE A 168 7.89 18.58 -6.24
N LEU A 169 7.26 19.60 -6.81
CA LEU A 169 7.82 20.95 -6.89
C LEU A 169 8.03 21.54 -5.49
N ILE A 170 7.06 21.41 -4.59
CA ILE A 170 7.18 21.86 -3.19
C ILE A 170 8.32 21.10 -2.48
N MET A 171 8.42 19.78 -2.67
CA MET A 171 9.49 18.97 -2.08
C MET A 171 10.87 19.41 -2.57
N ILE A 172 11.04 19.62 -3.89
CA ILE A 172 12.29 20.12 -4.48
C ILE A 172 12.62 21.50 -3.90
N PHE A 173 11.64 22.39 -3.80
CA PHE A 173 11.83 23.72 -3.24
C PHE A 173 12.30 23.67 -1.78
N LEU A 174 11.69 22.82 -0.95
CA LEU A 174 12.08 22.65 0.45
C LEU A 174 13.48 22.04 0.59
N ILE A 175 13.79 20.99 -0.18
CA ILE A 175 15.11 20.34 -0.16
C ILE A 175 16.21 21.31 -0.60
N THR A 176 16.00 22.01 -1.71
CA THR A 176 16.96 23.00 -2.22
C THR A 176 17.15 24.16 -1.25
N SER A 177 16.08 24.64 -0.60
CA SER A 177 16.17 25.66 0.45
C SER A 177 17.04 25.19 1.62
N VAL A 178 16.87 23.96 2.09
CA VAL A 178 17.70 23.37 3.16
C VAL A 178 19.17 23.26 2.74
N ILE A 179 19.45 22.82 1.51
CA ILE A 179 20.82 22.70 0.99
C ILE A 179 21.49 24.07 0.90
N VAL A 180 20.82 25.06 0.29
CA VAL A 180 21.33 26.44 0.15
C VAL A 180 21.60 27.06 1.51
N SER A 181 20.66 26.94 2.45
CA SER A 181 20.84 27.41 3.83
C SER A 181 22.04 26.77 4.52
N THR A 182 22.24 25.47 4.32
CA THR A 182 23.37 24.74 4.90
C THR A 182 24.70 25.22 4.30
N ILE A 183 24.78 25.42 2.99
CA ILE A 183 25.99 25.91 2.31
C ILE A 183 26.34 27.33 2.78
N ILE A 184 25.36 28.25 2.85
CA ILE A 184 25.59 29.63 3.31
C ILE A 184 26.21 29.64 4.70
N GLU A 185 25.65 28.86 5.62
CA GLU A 185 26.14 28.78 7.00
C GLU A 185 27.53 28.11 7.10
N LEU A 186 27.81 27.08 6.30
CA LEU A 186 29.15 26.46 6.25
C LEU A 186 30.21 27.48 5.78
N ILE A 187 29.88 28.31 4.80
CA ILE A 187 30.77 29.39 4.32
C ILE A 187 30.96 30.46 5.39
N GLU A 188 29.90 30.83 6.12
CA GLU A 188 30.02 31.80 7.22
C GLU A 188 30.89 31.25 8.36
N ARG A 189 30.72 29.98 8.73
CA ARG A 189 31.54 29.30 9.75
C ARG A 189 32.99 29.19 9.33
N SER A 190 33.28 28.79 8.10
CA SER A 190 34.65 28.67 7.61
C SER A 190 35.38 30.01 7.64
N LYS A 191 34.69 31.12 7.30
CA LYS A 191 35.24 32.48 7.38
C LYS A 191 35.53 32.91 8.82
N LYS A 192 34.66 32.57 9.78
CA LYS A 192 34.88 32.86 11.20
C LYS A 192 36.12 32.15 11.74
N THR A 193 36.23 30.83 11.52
CA THR A 193 37.39 30.05 11.97
C THR A 193 38.70 30.52 11.31
N ALA A 194 38.67 30.93 10.04
CA ALA A 194 39.86 31.48 9.38
C ALA A 194 40.33 32.81 9.98
N ARG A 195 39.40 33.69 10.36
CA ARG A 195 39.71 34.98 11.01
C ARG A 195 40.25 34.81 12.42
N GLU A 196 39.64 33.91 13.18
CA GLU A 196 40.11 33.56 14.53
C GLU A 196 41.56 33.06 14.48
N LYS A 197 41.89 32.15 13.55
CA LYS A 197 43.27 31.68 13.33
C LYS A 197 44.24 32.78 12.88
N ALA A 198 43.74 33.82 12.20
CA ALA A 198 44.54 34.97 11.78
C ALA A 198 44.71 36.04 12.87
N GLY A 199 44.13 35.86 14.06
CA GLY A 199 44.16 36.86 15.14
C GLY A 199 43.40 38.14 14.82
N ILE A 200 42.51 38.12 13.82
CA ILE A 200 41.73 39.29 13.42
C ILE A 200 40.51 39.39 14.36
N PRO A 201 40.31 40.51 15.07
CA PRO A 201 39.18 40.68 15.97
C PRO A 201 37.84 40.47 15.26
N GLU A 202 36.86 39.88 15.97
CA GLU A 202 35.55 39.57 15.42
C GLU A 202 34.85 40.87 14.96
N PRO A 203 34.39 40.95 13.70
CA PRO A 203 33.66 42.12 13.25
C PRO A 203 32.34 42.25 14.00
N GLU A 204 31.90 43.47 14.26
CA GLU A 204 30.57 43.70 14.81
C GLU A 204 29.48 43.04 13.92
N PRO A 205 28.44 42.44 14.54
CA PRO A 205 27.44 41.68 13.82
C PRO A 205 26.68 42.59 12.85
N LYS A 206 26.91 42.39 11.55
CA LYS A 206 26.16 43.09 10.51
C LYS A 206 24.69 42.66 10.53
N PRO A 207 23.75 43.60 10.36
CA PRO A 207 22.33 43.26 10.30
C PRO A 207 22.07 42.32 9.10
N LYS A 208 21.41 41.19 9.37
CA LYS A 208 21.07 40.21 8.33
C LYS A 208 20.00 40.76 7.39
N ASN A 209 20.22 40.63 6.10
CA ASN A 209 19.22 40.97 5.07
C ASN A 209 18.00 40.04 5.15
N CYS A 210 16.86 40.46 4.59
CA CYS A 210 15.60 39.70 4.65
C CYS A 210 15.76 38.25 4.10
N LEU A 211 16.43 38.09 2.95
CA LEU A 211 16.73 36.76 2.38
C LEU A 211 17.60 35.91 3.31
N GLN A 212 18.60 36.51 3.94
CA GLN A 212 19.48 35.81 4.87
C GLN A 212 18.69 35.35 6.11
N LYS A 213 17.74 36.16 6.61
CA LYS A 213 16.81 35.76 7.67
C LYS A 213 15.95 34.57 7.24
N TYR A 214 15.38 34.62 6.03
CA TYR A 214 14.58 33.53 5.48
C TYR A 214 15.37 32.21 5.41
N PHE A 215 16.57 32.22 4.80
CA PHE A 215 17.38 31.01 4.68
C PHE A 215 17.87 30.50 6.04
N THR A 216 18.21 31.38 6.99
CA THR A 216 18.59 30.94 8.34
C THR A 216 17.45 30.19 9.07
N SER A 217 16.19 30.43 8.70
CA SER A 217 15.05 29.67 9.23
C SER A 217 15.00 28.21 8.78
N PHE A 218 15.74 27.82 7.73
CA PHE A 218 15.80 26.44 7.22
C PHE A 218 17.12 25.73 7.56
N TYR A 219 18.02 26.36 8.33
CA TYR A 219 19.26 25.73 8.73
C TYR A 219 19.02 24.67 9.82
N LEU A 220 19.05 23.40 9.39
CA LEU A 220 18.69 22.27 10.25
C LEU A 220 19.52 22.23 11.54
N LEU A 221 20.84 22.35 11.49
CA LEU A 221 21.67 22.14 12.67
C LEU A 221 21.45 23.17 13.78
N GLU A 222 21.25 24.45 13.45
CA GLU A 222 20.95 25.45 14.48
C GLU A 222 19.50 25.35 14.95
N ASN A 223 18.57 25.04 14.06
CA ASN A 223 17.18 24.86 14.46
C ASN A 223 16.95 23.60 15.28
N THR A 224 17.59 22.48 14.94
CA THR A 224 17.58 21.25 15.74
C THR A 224 18.33 21.47 17.04
N SER A 225 19.46 22.18 17.02
CA SER A 225 20.17 22.56 18.26
C SER A 225 19.26 23.41 19.15
N LYS A 226 18.59 24.44 18.63
CA LYS A 226 17.59 25.22 19.37
C LYS A 226 16.38 24.39 19.82
N LEU A 227 16.06 23.30 19.12
CA LEU A 227 14.98 22.39 19.46
C LEU A 227 15.35 21.45 20.62
N PHE A 228 16.63 21.07 20.72
CA PHE A 228 17.12 20.07 21.69
C PHE A 228 17.95 20.66 22.85
N PHE A 229 18.45 21.89 22.73
CA PHE A 229 19.21 22.58 23.76
C PHE A 229 18.41 23.74 24.34
N ALA A 230 18.29 23.78 25.67
CA ALA A 230 17.56 24.79 26.41
C ALA A 230 18.16 26.20 26.23
N ARG A 231 17.29 27.19 26.07
CA ARG A 231 17.59 28.59 25.78
C ARG A 231 17.29 29.47 27.00
N SER A 232 17.78 29.13 28.19
CA SER A 232 17.51 29.94 29.37
C SER A 232 18.77 30.48 30.04
N LYS A 233 18.81 31.82 30.11
CA LYS A 233 19.61 32.61 31.05
C LYS A 233 18.91 32.78 32.41
N ASP A 234 17.60 32.52 32.54
CA ASP A 234 16.84 32.67 33.79
C ASP A 234 15.81 31.54 34.00
N GLY A 235 15.83 30.93 35.20
CA GLY A 235 14.67 30.23 35.80
C GLY A 235 14.25 28.86 35.28
N ASP A 236 13.55 28.79 34.15
CA ASP A 236 12.69 27.64 33.79
C ASP A 236 13.28 26.74 32.71
N LYS A 237 14.45 26.15 32.99
CA LYS A 237 15.26 25.37 32.03
C LYS A 237 14.67 24.03 31.61
N ASN A 238 13.72 23.49 32.36
CA ASN A 238 13.32 22.08 32.22
C ASN A 238 12.18 21.84 31.21
N LEU A 239 11.48 22.90 30.77
CA LEU A 239 10.28 22.74 29.92
C LEU A 239 10.54 22.94 28.42
N GLU A 240 11.64 23.57 28.00
CA GLU A 240 11.89 23.85 26.58
C GLU A 240 12.32 22.61 25.79
N ILE A 241 13.07 21.69 26.41
CA ILE A 241 13.43 20.40 25.79
C ILE A 241 12.19 19.57 25.43
N LEU A 242 11.06 19.77 26.15
CA LEU A 242 9.79 19.12 25.85
C LEU A 242 9.20 19.56 24.51
N ASN A 243 9.57 20.73 23.99
CA ASN A 243 9.14 21.16 22.65
C ASN A 243 9.80 20.30 21.55
N GLY A 244 11.09 19.97 21.69
CA GLY A 244 11.78 19.07 20.77
C GLY A 244 11.21 17.66 20.80
N VAL A 245 10.95 17.14 22.01
CA VAL A 245 10.28 15.84 22.19
C VAL A 245 8.89 15.86 21.56
N ARG A 246 8.11 16.93 21.72
CA ARG A 246 6.78 17.07 21.09
C ARG A 246 6.85 17.01 19.56
N VAL A 247 7.81 17.70 18.94
CA VAL A 247 7.98 17.69 17.47
C VAL A 247 8.40 16.30 16.99
N LEU A 248 9.33 15.64 17.67
CA LEU A 248 9.71 14.27 17.34
C LEU A 248 8.54 13.30 17.49
N SER A 249 7.74 13.44 18.55
CA SER A 249 6.53 12.61 18.75
C SER A 249 5.50 12.85 17.65
N MET A 250 5.27 14.10 17.24
CA MET A 250 4.38 14.40 16.11
C MET A 250 4.92 13.83 14.80
N ALA A 251 6.22 13.97 14.53
CA ALA A 251 6.86 13.41 13.34
C ALA A 251 6.78 11.87 13.33
N TRP A 252 6.98 11.22 14.49
CA TRP A 252 6.83 9.78 14.65
C TRP A 252 5.39 9.32 14.44
N VAL A 253 4.41 10.06 14.96
CA VAL A 253 2.98 9.77 14.72
C VAL A 253 2.64 9.93 13.24
N ILE A 254 3.12 10.98 12.58
CA ILE A 254 2.93 11.16 11.13
C ILE A 254 3.60 10.02 10.36
N LEU A 255 4.85 9.67 10.69
CA LEU A 255 5.57 8.56 10.07
C LEU A 255 4.85 7.22 10.31
N GLY A 256 4.35 7.02 11.52
CA GLY A 256 3.57 5.85 11.90
C GLY A 256 2.28 5.78 11.11
N HIS A 257 1.54 6.89 10.95
CA HIS A 257 0.36 6.93 10.10
C HIS A 257 0.70 6.74 8.63
N THR A 258 1.73 7.39 8.09
CA THR A 258 2.09 7.21 6.67
C THR A 258 2.56 5.78 6.39
N TYR A 259 3.32 5.17 7.31
CA TYR A 259 3.76 3.78 7.17
C TYR A 259 2.62 2.78 7.43
N TYR A 260 1.75 3.05 8.40
CA TYR A 260 0.56 2.26 8.67
C TYR A 260 -0.44 2.32 7.51
N TYR A 261 -0.64 3.51 6.93
CA TYR A 261 -1.42 3.67 5.71
C TYR A 261 -0.71 3.02 4.53
N ALA A 262 0.62 3.12 4.40
CA ALA A 262 1.39 2.43 3.38
C ALA A 262 1.27 0.89 3.49
N MET A 263 1.25 0.37 4.72
CA MET A 263 1.07 -1.03 5.04
C MET A 263 -0.40 -1.47 4.86
N ARG A 264 -1.39 -0.60 5.15
CA ARG A 264 -2.79 -0.83 4.74
C ARG A 264 -2.95 -0.79 3.23
N THR A 265 -2.17 0.02 2.54
CA THR A 265 -2.04 0.05 1.09
C THR A 265 -0.92 -0.88 0.63
N ALA A 266 -0.62 -1.98 1.35
CA ALA A 266 0.27 -3.04 0.88
C ALA A 266 -0.24 -3.77 -0.39
N LEU A 267 -1.13 -3.13 -1.15
CA LEU A 267 -0.94 -2.84 -2.58
C LEU A 267 0.41 -2.15 -2.91
N HIS A 268 1.51 -2.51 -2.23
CA HIS A 268 2.85 -2.19 -2.68
C HIS A 268 3.13 -3.08 -3.89
N ASN A 269 2.62 -2.59 -5.01
CA ASN A 269 3.03 -2.85 -6.37
C ASN A 269 3.63 -4.25 -6.62
N PRO A 270 2.87 -5.24 -7.11
CA PRO A 270 3.47 -6.42 -7.73
C PRO A 270 4.38 -6.11 -8.95
N LEU A 271 4.58 -4.83 -9.28
CA LEU A 271 5.38 -4.32 -10.40
C LEU A 271 6.48 -3.33 -9.96
N VAL A 272 7.30 -3.71 -8.97
CA VAL A 272 8.75 -3.56 -9.14
C VAL A 272 9.36 -4.94 -9.28
#